data_AF-A0A2K3K2M0-F1
#
_entry.id   AF-A0A2K3K2M0-F1
#
_cell.length_a   1.000
_cell.length_b   1.000
_cell.length_c   1.000
_cell.angle_alpha   90.00
_cell.angle_beta   90.00
_cell.angle_gamma   90.00
#
_symmetry.space_group_name_H-M   'P 1'
#
loop_
_entity.id
_entity.type
_entity.pdbx_description
1 polymer ?
#
loop_
_entity_poly.entity_id
_entity_poly.type
_entity_poly.pdbx_seq_one_letter_code
_entity_poly.pdbx_strand_id
1 'polypeptide(L)'
;NLVTRGILSEADHHCVSGCGEIETVQHLFLSCSTFGALWPLVSSWIGSPLVTSQTPSDHFVQFSDSAGGLRARRSFLQLIWLVVVWVVWTERNHRLFRGSANSVHQMLDKIKTFSYRWLKASNVNLALNCHSWWSSPMLCMGLV
;
A
#
# COMPACT_ATOMS: atom_id res chain seq x y z
N ASN A 1 -11.50 0.12 14.02
CA ASN A 1 -10.63 0.71 15.05
C ASN A 1 -10.56 -0.29 16.21
N LEU A 2 -9.36 -0.65 16.71
CA LEU A 2 -9.20 -1.67 17.76
C LEU A 2 -9.53 -1.11 19.16
N VAL A 3 -9.36 0.20 19.35
CA VAL A 3 -9.74 0.88 20.60
C VAL A 3 -11.26 0.89 20.76
N THR A 4 -12.00 1.20 19.69
CA THR A 4 -13.48 1.11 19.71
C THR A 4 -13.99 -0.33 19.89
N ARG A 5 -13.13 -1.33 19.74
CA ARG A 5 -13.45 -2.75 19.98
C ARG A 5 -12.96 -3.24 21.35
N GLY A 6 -12.43 -2.36 22.20
CA GLY A 6 -11.95 -2.68 23.55
C GLY A 6 -10.69 -3.56 23.59
N ILE A 7 -9.98 -3.69 22.47
CA ILE A 7 -8.77 -4.53 22.38
C ILE A 7 -7.52 -3.77 22.84
N LEU A 8 -7.53 -2.44 22.70
CA LEU A 8 -6.46 -1.54 23.14
C LEU A 8 -7.01 -0.60 24.22
N SER A 9 -6.15 -0.15 25.13
CA SER A 9 -6.50 0.84 26.15
C SER A 9 -6.80 2.20 25.50
N GLU A 10 -7.63 3.05 26.12
CA GLU A 10 -7.78 4.46 25.72
C GLU A 10 -6.45 5.23 25.79
N ALA A 11 -5.42 4.70 26.46
CA ALA A 11 -4.08 5.29 26.39
C ALA A 11 -3.34 5.07 25.04
N ASP A 12 -3.79 4.09 24.24
CA ASP A 12 -3.13 3.65 22.99
C ASP A 12 -3.75 4.30 21.73
N HIS A 13 -4.22 5.55 21.84
CA HIS A 13 -4.76 6.28 20.69
C HIS A 13 -3.69 6.79 19.72
N HIS A 14 -2.41 6.72 20.08
CA HIS A 14 -1.31 7.22 19.25
C HIS A 14 -0.93 6.23 18.16
N CYS A 15 -0.46 6.76 17.03
CA CYS A 15 -0.02 5.98 15.89
C CYS A 15 1.14 5.05 16.25
N VAL A 16 1.00 3.76 15.91
CA VAL A 16 2.01 2.73 16.20
C VAL A 16 3.33 2.95 15.45
N SER A 17 3.37 3.90 14.52
CA SER A 17 4.63 4.32 13.89
C SER A 17 5.56 5.06 14.83
N GLY A 18 5.05 5.56 15.97
CA GLY A 18 5.80 6.43 16.89
C GLY A 18 5.88 7.89 16.44
N CYS A 19 5.03 8.32 15.49
CA CYS A 19 5.07 9.70 14.98
C CYS A 19 4.36 10.75 15.86
N GLY A 20 3.83 10.36 17.03
CA GLY A 20 3.21 11.27 18.00
C GLY A 20 1.76 11.70 17.70
N GLU A 21 1.22 11.36 16.53
CA GLU A 21 -0.14 11.71 16.12
C GLU A 21 -1.17 10.66 16.56
N ILE A 22 -2.45 11.06 16.64
CA ILE A 22 -3.56 10.14 16.90
C ILE A 22 -3.77 9.21 15.70
N GLU A 23 -3.87 7.91 15.96
CA GLU A 23 -4.14 6.90 14.97
C GLU A 23 -5.59 6.97 14.47
N THR A 24 -5.77 7.63 13.33
CA THR A 24 -7.01 7.57 12.54
C THR A 24 -6.78 6.77 11.26
N VAL A 25 -7.85 6.33 10.60
CA VAL A 25 -7.73 5.66 9.29
C VAL A 25 -7.03 6.59 8.28
N GLN A 26 -7.41 7.86 8.28
CA GLN A 26 -6.79 8.89 7.44
C GLN A 26 -5.30 9.04 7.72
N HIS A 27 -4.95 9.14 9.01
CA HIS A 27 -3.56 9.27 9.42
C HIS A 27 -2.74 8.02 9.06
N LEU A 28 -3.22 6.85 9.44
CA LEU A 28 -2.52 5.58 9.23
C LEU A 28 -2.19 5.34 7.76
N PHE A 29 -3.15 5.59 6.86
CA PHE A 29 -2.95 5.29 5.44
C PHE A 29 -2.36 6.43 4.63
N LEU A 30 -2.61 7.69 4.98
CA LEU A 30 -2.26 8.82 4.09
C LEU A 30 -1.27 9.80 4.71
N SER A 31 -1.48 10.28 5.94
CA SER A 31 -0.68 11.39 6.49
C SER A 31 0.47 10.98 7.42
N CYS A 32 0.53 9.72 7.86
CA CYS A 32 1.61 9.26 8.73
C CYS A 32 2.96 9.38 8.03
N SER A 33 3.96 9.94 8.72
CA SER A 33 5.32 10.12 8.19
C SER A 33 5.99 8.81 7.77
N THR A 34 5.64 7.69 8.42
CA THR A 34 6.18 6.36 8.08
C THR A 34 5.36 5.68 6.99
N PHE A 35 4.04 5.56 7.18
CA PHE A 35 3.18 4.80 6.27
C PHE A 35 2.82 5.59 5.00
N GLY A 36 2.55 6.89 5.13
CA GLY A 36 2.25 7.79 4.00
C GLY A 36 3.43 7.93 3.03
N ALA A 37 4.68 7.78 3.51
CA ALA A 37 5.87 7.75 2.67
C ALA A 37 5.91 6.56 1.68
N LEU A 38 5.05 5.56 1.84
CA LEU A 38 4.92 4.48 0.86
C LEU A 38 4.33 4.97 -0.46
N TRP A 39 3.40 5.92 -0.47
CA TRP A 39 2.71 6.30 -1.71
C TRP A 39 3.66 6.91 -2.75
N PRO A 40 4.55 7.86 -2.42
CA PRO A 40 5.56 8.33 -3.37
C PRO A 40 6.47 7.22 -3.89
N LEU A 41 6.88 6.28 -3.02
CA LEU A 41 7.73 5.16 -3.42
C LEU A 41 7.01 4.18 -4.35
N VAL A 42 5.73 3.90 -4.08
CA VAL A 42 4.89 3.04 -4.91
C VAL A 42 4.61 3.71 -6.25
N SER A 43 4.22 4.99 -6.27
CA SER A 43 4.03 5.76 -7.51
C SER A 43 5.29 5.80 -8.36
N SER A 44 6.46 6.01 -7.74
CA SER A 44 7.76 5.96 -8.43
C SER A 44 8.07 4.58 -9.00
N TRP A 45 7.84 3.51 -8.23
CA TRP A 45 8.07 2.14 -8.69
C TRP A 45 7.18 1.74 -9.86
N ILE A 46 5.90 2.11 -9.84
CA ILE A 46 4.96 1.75 -10.91
C ILE A 46 5.00 2.71 -12.10
N GLY A 47 5.63 3.88 -11.95
CA GLY A 47 5.63 4.93 -12.97
C GLY A 47 4.27 5.63 -13.12
N SER A 48 3.51 5.77 -12.03
CA SER A 48 2.26 6.56 -12.02
C SER A 48 2.50 7.96 -11.44
N PRO A 49 1.64 8.94 -11.76
CA PRO A 49 1.58 10.18 -11.02
C PRO A 49 1.34 9.93 -9.52
N LEU A 50 1.90 10.80 -8.69
CA LEU A 50 1.55 10.85 -7.28
C LEU A 50 0.16 11.44 -7.12
N VAL A 51 -0.64 10.84 -6.25
CA VAL A 51 -1.98 11.29 -5.92
C VAL A 51 -1.99 11.83 -4.49
N THR A 52 -2.67 12.95 -4.29
CA THR A 52 -2.88 13.55 -2.96
C THR A 52 -4.37 13.62 -2.70
N SER A 53 -4.84 13.01 -1.61
CA SER A 53 -6.26 13.02 -1.25
C SER A 53 -6.46 13.12 0.26
N GLN A 54 -7.61 13.67 0.66
CA GLN A 54 -7.97 13.89 2.07
C GLN A 54 -8.78 12.75 2.69
N THR A 55 -9.14 11.73 1.90
CA THR A 55 -9.77 10.50 2.40
C THR A 55 -9.17 9.27 1.71
N PRO A 56 -9.15 8.08 2.34
CA PRO A 56 -8.63 6.87 1.69
C PRO A 56 -9.52 6.43 0.51
N SER A 57 -10.81 6.71 0.58
CA SER A 57 -11.77 6.44 -0.49
C SER A 57 -11.48 7.29 -1.73
N ASP A 58 -11.25 8.59 -1.55
CA ASP A 58 -10.87 9.47 -2.67
C ASP A 58 -9.49 9.08 -3.21
N HIS A 59 -8.56 8.73 -2.31
CA HIS A 59 -7.24 8.24 -2.70
C HIS A 59 -7.34 6.98 -3.57
N PHE A 60 -8.23 6.04 -3.23
CA PHE A 60 -8.45 4.84 -4.03
C PHE A 60 -8.93 5.18 -5.44
N VAL A 61 -9.93 6.04 -5.58
CA VAL A 61 -10.48 6.43 -6.89
C VAL A 61 -9.42 7.16 -7.72
N GLN A 62 -8.81 8.20 -7.16
CA GLN A 62 -7.82 9.01 -7.86
C GLN A 62 -6.57 8.21 -8.22
N PHE A 63 -6.08 7.36 -7.31
CA PHE A 63 -4.94 6.48 -7.59
C PHE A 63 -5.25 5.48 -8.70
N SER A 64 -6.44 4.86 -8.68
CA SER A 64 -6.86 3.89 -9.70
C SER A 64 -6.96 4.50 -11.10
N ASP A 65 -7.31 5.79 -11.17
CA ASP A 65 -7.52 6.50 -12.43
C ASP A 65 -6.29 7.35 -12.84
N SER A 66 -5.26 7.41 -11.98
CA SER A 66 -4.06 8.26 -12.14
C SER A 66 -3.25 7.97 -13.40
N ALA A 67 -3.41 6.79 -13.97
CA ALA A 67 -2.62 6.30 -15.07
C ALA A 67 -3.47 6.12 -16.34
N GLY A 68 -4.61 6.81 -16.46
CA GLY A 68 -5.42 6.83 -17.69
C GLY A 68 -6.54 5.78 -17.72
N GLY A 69 -7.30 5.76 -18.82
CA GLY A 69 -8.63 5.15 -18.88
C GLY A 69 -8.72 3.67 -19.24
N LEU A 70 -7.60 2.97 -19.45
CA LEU A 70 -7.65 1.53 -19.79
C LEU A 70 -8.15 0.71 -18.59
N ARG A 71 -9.19 -0.11 -18.82
CA ARG A 71 -9.79 -0.97 -17.77
C ARG A 71 -8.74 -1.85 -17.08
N ALA A 72 -7.83 -2.46 -17.85
CA ALA A 72 -6.77 -3.31 -17.32
C ALA A 72 -5.80 -2.52 -16.42
N ARG A 73 -5.44 -1.28 -16.81
CA ARG A 73 -4.57 -0.40 -16.02
C ARG A 73 -5.24 0.05 -14.73
N ARG A 74 -6.53 0.39 -14.79
CA ARG A 74 -7.34 0.68 -13.61
C ARG A 74 -7.40 -0.51 -12.65
N SER A 75 -7.74 -1.70 -13.13
CA SER A 75 -7.79 -2.91 -12.30
C SER A 75 -6.43 -3.26 -11.69
N PHE A 76 -5.34 -3.05 -12.44
CA PHE A 76 -3.99 -3.24 -11.91
C PHE A 76 -3.68 -2.26 -10.78
N LEU A 77 -3.98 -0.97 -10.94
CA LEU A 77 -3.76 0.03 -9.90
C LEU A 77 -4.63 -0.19 -8.66
N GLN A 78 -5.88 -0.63 -8.86
CA GLN A 78 -6.75 -1.05 -7.75
C GLN A 78 -6.12 -2.18 -6.93
N LEU A 79 -5.54 -3.18 -7.60
CA LEU A 79 -4.82 -4.27 -6.94
C LEU A 79 -3.62 -3.74 -6.14
N ILE A 80 -2.81 -2.87 -6.74
CA ILE A 80 -1.64 -2.28 -6.07
C ILE A 80 -2.09 -1.51 -4.82
N TRP A 81 -3.14 -0.70 -4.91
CA TRP A 81 -3.68 0.04 -3.77
C TRP A 81 -4.11 -0.90 -2.64
N LEU A 82 -4.83 -1.98 -2.97
CA LEU A 82 -5.27 -2.99 -2.00
C LEU A 82 -4.08 -3.68 -1.32
N VAL A 83 -3.00 -3.95 -2.06
CA VAL A 83 -1.76 -4.52 -1.50
C VAL A 83 -1.06 -3.53 -0.57
N VAL A 84 -1.01 -2.25 -0.89
CA VAL A 84 -0.45 -1.22 0.02
C VAL A 84 -1.23 -1.20 1.33
N VAL A 85 -2.56 -1.15 1.26
CA VAL A 85 -3.43 -1.18 2.45
C VAL A 85 -3.21 -2.45 3.27
N TRP A 86 -3.10 -3.61 2.60
CA TRP A 86 -2.81 -4.87 3.26
C TRP A 86 -1.47 -4.86 4.00
N VAL A 87 -0.41 -4.37 3.36
CA VAL A 87 0.93 -4.29 3.96
C VAL A 87 0.96 -3.31 5.14
N VAL A 88 0.35 -2.13 5.01
CA VAL A 88 0.25 -1.16 6.11
C VAL A 88 -0.53 -1.74 7.29
N TRP A 89 -1.68 -2.38 7.02
CA TRP A 89 -2.51 -2.97 8.07
C TRP A 89 -1.81 -4.13 8.79
N THR A 90 -1.15 -5.01 8.05
CA THR A 90 -0.38 -6.12 8.64
C THR A 90 0.83 -5.62 9.42
N GLU A 91 1.54 -4.61 8.92
CA GLU A 91 2.65 -3.96 9.64
C GLU A 91 2.17 -3.32 10.94
N ARG A 92 1.06 -2.58 10.91
CA ARG A 92 0.45 -2.01 12.13
C ARG A 92 0.18 -3.10 13.17
N ASN A 93 -0.46 -4.20 12.76
CA ASN A 93 -0.75 -5.30 13.68
C ASN A 93 0.53 -5.98 14.19
N HIS A 94 1.54 -6.15 13.34
CA HIS A 94 2.83 -6.70 13.77
C HIS A 94 3.53 -5.81 14.80
N ARG A 95 3.52 -4.49 14.62
CA ARG A 95 4.08 -3.57 15.60
C ARG A 95 3.33 -3.62 16.93
N LEU A 96 2.00 -3.68 16.89
CA LEU A 96 1.17 -3.78 18.10
C LEU A 96 1.38 -5.10 18.87
N PHE A 97 1.45 -6.24 18.19
CA PHE A 97 1.43 -7.55 18.86
C PHE A 97 2.79 -8.24 18.97
N ARG A 98 3.80 -7.81 18.20
CA ARG A 98 5.12 -8.45 18.15
C ARG A 98 6.28 -7.50 18.41
N GLY A 99 6.04 -6.20 18.51
CA GLY A 99 7.06 -5.18 18.83
C GLY A 99 8.14 -4.98 17.77
N SER A 100 8.03 -5.62 16.60
CA SER A 100 8.99 -5.47 15.50
C SER A 100 8.49 -4.46 14.47
N ALA A 101 9.34 -3.53 14.05
CA ALA A 101 9.06 -2.54 13.02
C ALA A 101 9.93 -2.77 11.77
N ASN A 102 9.30 -2.86 10.60
CA ASN A 102 10.00 -2.87 9.32
C ASN A 102 10.23 -1.43 8.85
N SER A 103 11.32 -1.22 8.11
CA SER A 103 11.57 0.04 7.42
C SER A 103 10.59 0.24 6.26
N VAL A 104 10.42 1.50 5.83
CA VAL A 104 9.55 1.83 4.68
C VAL A 104 10.00 1.09 3.41
N HIS A 105 11.31 0.90 3.21
CA HIS A 105 11.84 0.12 2.09
C HIS A 105 11.51 -1.38 2.20
N GLN A 106 11.60 -1.97 3.39
CA GLN A 106 11.18 -3.37 3.59
C GLN A 106 9.66 -3.54 3.35
N MET A 107 8.85 -2.55 3.73
CA MET A 107 7.43 -2.52 3.41
C MET A 107 7.18 -2.42 1.89
N LEU A 108 7.96 -1.61 1.17
CA LEU A 108 7.90 -1.54 -0.29
C LEU A 108 8.23 -2.90 -0.93
N ASP A 109 9.27 -3.59 -0.47
CA ASP A 109 9.62 -4.92 -0.97
C ASP A 109 8.50 -5.95 -0.70
N LYS A 110 7.82 -5.85 0.44
CA LYS A 110 6.61 -6.64 0.72
C LYS A 110 5.51 -6.31 -0.28
N ILE A 111 5.25 -5.03 -0.60
CA ILE A 111 4.26 -4.61 -1.59
C ILE A 111 4.58 -5.22 -2.97
N LYS A 112 5.83 -5.15 -3.42
CA LYS A 112 6.29 -5.77 -4.68
C LYS A 112 6.07 -7.28 -4.67
N THR A 113 6.40 -7.93 -3.56
CA THR A 113 6.26 -9.39 -3.39
C THR A 113 4.79 -9.83 -3.38
N PHE A 114 3.94 -9.16 -2.61
CA PHE A 114 2.52 -9.50 -2.51
C PHE A 114 1.78 -9.24 -3.81
N SER A 115 2.04 -8.10 -4.47
CA SER A 115 1.44 -7.80 -5.78
C SER A 115 1.81 -8.84 -6.84
N TYR A 116 3.08 -9.24 -6.92
CA TYR A 116 3.53 -10.32 -7.81
C TYR A 116 2.82 -11.64 -7.51
N ARG A 117 2.80 -12.06 -6.25
CA ARG A 117 2.19 -13.33 -5.83
C ARG A 117 0.69 -13.35 -6.09
N TRP A 118 -0.02 -12.26 -5.78
CA TRP A 118 -1.47 -12.16 -5.99
C TRP A 118 -1.81 -12.19 -7.48
N LEU A 119 -1.07 -11.49 -8.33
CA LEU A 119 -1.24 -11.56 -9.78
C LEU A 119 -0.97 -12.95 -10.33
N LYS A 120 0.14 -13.58 -9.94
CA LYS A 120 0.49 -14.93 -10.41
C LYS A 120 -0.49 -15.99 -9.95
N ALA A 121 -1.04 -15.86 -8.74
CA ALA A 121 -2.10 -16.73 -8.25
C ALA A 121 -3.44 -16.52 -9.00
N SER A 122 -3.71 -15.30 -9.44
CA SER A 122 -4.94 -14.95 -10.18
C SER A 122 -4.86 -15.28 -11.66
N ASN A 123 -3.65 -15.31 -12.25
CA ASN A 123 -3.42 -15.64 -13.64
C ASN A 123 -2.14 -16.48 -13.78
N VAL A 124 -2.32 -17.80 -13.75
CA VAL A 124 -1.22 -18.78 -13.74
C VAL A 124 -0.40 -18.77 -15.04
N ASN A 125 -1.00 -18.34 -16.14
CA ASN A 125 -0.37 -18.26 -17.47
C ASN A 125 0.41 -16.97 -17.68
N LEU A 126 0.33 -16.02 -16.74
CA LEU A 126 1.03 -14.77 -16.84
C LEU A 126 2.53 -15.01 -16.60
N ALA A 127 3.31 -15.05 -17.68
CA ALA A 127 4.76 -15.24 -17.66
C ALA A 127 5.47 -13.96 -17.16
N LEU A 128 5.25 -13.58 -15.89
CA LEU A 128 5.93 -12.47 -15.26
C LEU A 128 7.30 -12.92 -14.73
N ASN A 129 8.36 -12.38 -15.32
CA ASN A 129 9.70 -12.46 -14.74
C ASN A 129 9.77 -11.57 -13.48
N CYS A 130 10.23 -12.15 -12.37
CA CYS A 130 10.37 -11.43 -11.10
C CYS A 130 11.33 -10.23 -11.23
N HIS A 131 12.40 -10.37 -12.01
CA HIS A 131 13.39 -9.30 -12.20
C HIS A 131 12.80 -8.09 -12.93
N SER A 132 12.03 -8.32 -14.00
CA SER A 132 11.36 -7.24 -14.72
C SER A 132 10.24 -6.62 -13.86
N TRP A 133 9.53 -7.42 -13.06
CA TRP A 133 8.51 -6.94 -12.12
C TRP A 133 9.07 -5.93 -11.11
N TRP A 134 10.26 -6.23 -10.57
CA TRP A 134 10.91 -5.37 -9.59
C TRP A 134 11.28 -3.99 -10.13
N SER A 135 11.51 -3.91 -11.45
CA SER A 135 11.99 -2.73 -12.16
C SER A 135 10.86 -1.92 -12.78
N SER A 136 9.92 -2.57 -13.49
CA SER A 136 8.89 -1.88 -14.27
C SER A 136 7.62 -2.73 -14.45
N PRO A 137 6.69 -2.70 -13.47
CA PRO A 137 5.51 -3.55 -13.49
C PRO A 137 4.52 -3.18 -14.61
N MET A 138 4.39 -1.89 -14.96
CA MET A 138 3.54 -1.46 -16.08
C MET A 138 4.02 -2.02 -17.43
N LEU A 139 5.35 -2.04 -17.65
CA LEU A 139 5.94 -2.65 -18.85
C LEU A 139 5.73 -4.17 -18.88
N CYS A 140 5.87 -4.84 -17.74
CA CYS A 140 5.62 -6.29 -17.64
C CYS A 140 4.20 -6.69 -18.01
N MET A 141 3.24 -5.80 -17.76
CA MET A 141 1.83 -6.01 -18.08
C MET A 141 1.44 -5.52 -19.49
N GLY A 142 2.36 -4.89 -20.23
CA GLY A 142 2.06 -4.27 -21.53
C GLY A 142 1.08 -3.10 -21.44
N LEU A 143 1.11 -2.34 -20.33
CA LEU A 143 0.17 -1.26 -20.02
C LEU A 143 0.76 0.15 -20.21
N VAL A 144 1.87 0.26 -20.94
CA VAL A 144 2.52 1.53 -21.32
C VAL A 144 1.83 2.15 -22.52
#